data_AF-A0A3C2CQW4-F1
#
_entry.id   AF-A0A3C2CQW4-F1
#
_cell.length_a   1.000
_cell.length_b   1.000
_cell.length_c   1.000
_cell.angle_alpha   90.00
_cell.angle_beta   90.00
_cell.angle_gamma   90.00
#
_symmetry.space_group_name_H-M   'P 1'
#
loop_
_entity.id
_entity.type
_entity.pdbx_description
1 polymer ?
#
loop_
_entity_poly.entity_id
_entity_poly.type
_entity_poly.pdbx_seq_one_letter_code
_entity_poly.pdbx_strand_id
1 'polypeptide(L)'
;MNSNYDVIVVGAGPAGIFTCYELTLKMPGAKVLLVDKGHDIYRRNCPILQKKIEKCPPPAGKKDFAGCLPACSITNGFGGAGAYSDGKFNITSEFGGW
;
A
#
# COMPACT_ATOMS: atom_id res chain seq x y z
N MET A 1 12.35 22.45 -0.41
CA MET A 1 11.82 21.41 0.50
C MET A 1 12.98 20.92 1.36
N ASN A 2 12.79 20.82 2.67
CA ASN A 2 13.79 20.23 3.56
C ASN A 2 13.63 18.70 3.47
N SER A 3 14.63 18.01 2.92
CA SER A 3 14.56 16.57 2.60
C SER A 3 14.85 15.66 3.80
N ASN A 4 15.03 16.23 4.98
CA ASN A 4 15.37 15.49 6.19
C ASN A 4 14.09 15.08 6.93
N TYR A 5 13.96 13.76 7.10
CA TYR A 5 12.93 13.11 7.91
C TYR A 5 13.60 12.33 9.03
N ASP A 6 12.98 12.30 10.20
CA ASP A 6 13.46 11.50 11.32
C ASP A 6 13.15 10.01 11.11
N VAL A 7 12.03 9.72 10.43
CA VAL A 7 11.61 8.36 10.07
C VAL A 7 11.01 8.34 8.68
N ILE A 8 11.43 7.37 7.86
CA ILE A 8 10.81 7.08 6.56
C ILE A 8 10.21 5.67 6.63
N VAL A 9 8.90 5.57 6.42
CA VAL A 9 8.15 4.32 6.37
C VAL A 9 7.83 3.99 4.92
N VAL A 10 8.29 2.83 4.45
CA VAL A 10 8.07 2.35 3.09
C VAL A 10 7.00 1.27 3.08
N GLY A 11 5.87 1.57 2.44
CA GLY A 11 4.68 0.73 2.37
C GLY A 11 3.54 1.27 3.22
N ALA A 12 2.48 1.74 2.57
CA ALA A 12 1.26 2.25 3.22
C ALA A 12 0.23 1.14 3.45
N GLY A 13 0.68 -0.07 3.81
CA GLY A 13 -0.19 -1.13 4.34
C GLY A 13 -0.59 -0.87 5.80
N PRO A 14 -1.39 -1.75 6.43
CA PRO A 14 -1.80 -1.61 7.83
C PRO A 14 -0.60 -1.40 8.78
N ALA A 15 0.47 -2.19 8.61
CA ALA A 15 1.68 -2.04 9.40
C ALA A 15 2.26 -0.62 9.31
N GLY A 16 2.51 -0.11 8.09
CA GLY A 16 3.08 1.22 7.91
C GLY A 16 2.17 2.37 8.34
N ILE A 17 0.86 2.26 8.08
CA ILE A 17 -0.13 3.27 8.53
C ILE A 17 -0.14 3.34 10.06
N PHE A 18 -0.21 2.21 10.76
CA PHE A 18 -0.23 2.19 12.22
C PHE A 18 1.13 2.54 12.83
N THR A 19 2.26 2.21 12.17
CA THR A 19 3.57 2.73 12.58
C THR A 19 3.59 4.26 12.56
N CYS A 20 3.14 4.89 11.47
CA CYS A 20 3.06 6.34 11.38
C CYS A 20 2.11 6.93 12.43
N TYR A 21 0.94 6.33 12.63
CA TYR A 21 -0.01 6.75 13.66
C TYR A 21 0.63 6.73 15.06
N GLU A 22 1.24 5.62 15.45
CA GLU A 22 1.91 5.49 16.75
C GLU A 22 3.05 6.49 16.91
N LEU A 23 3.81 6.79 15.85
CA LEU A 23 4.86 7.81 15.88
C LEU A 23 4.29 9.21 16.11
N THR A 24 3.13 9.56 15.55
CA THR A 24 2.49 10.86 15.83
C THR A 24 2.11 11.02 17.30
N LEU A 25 1.82 9.92 18.00
CA LEU A 25 1.46 9.92 19.42
C LEU A 25 2.71 9.92 20.33
N LYS A 26 3.68 9.06 20.02
CA LYS A 26 4.87 8.85 20.87
C LYS A 26 6.00 9.84 20.60
N MET A 27 6.04 10.42 19.40
CA MET A 27 7.09 11.34 18.94
C MET A 27 6.47 12.51 18.17
N PRO A 28 5.64 13.37 18.81
CA PRO A 28 4.84 14.40 18.12
C PRO A 28 5.67 15.46 17.36
N GLY A 29 6.96 15.61 17.68
CA GLY A 29 7.88 16.50 16.96
C GLY A 29 8.59 15.86 15.76
N ALA A 30 8.45 14.54 15.56
CA ALA A 30 9.15 13.83 14.50
C ALA A 30 8.54 14.11 13.12
N LYS A 31 9.41 14.34 12.14
CA LYS A 31 9.06 14.43 10.74
C LYS A 31 9.04 13.02 10.15
N VAL A 32 7.84 12.48 9.99
CA VAL A 32 7.63 11.14 9.44
C VAL A 32 7.18 11.23 7.97
N LEU A 33 7.85 10.48 7.09
CA LEU A 33 7.45 10.31 5.70
C LEU A 33 6.89 8.90 5.48
N LEU A 34 5.64 8.78 5.04
CA LEU A 34 5.07 7.53 4.55
C LEU A 34 5.07 7.55 3.01
N VAL A 35 5.69 6.54 2.40
CA VAL A 35 5.71 6.38 0.94
C VAL A 35 5.17 5.02 0.53
N ASP A 36 4.43 4.98 -0.56
CA ASP A 36 3.98 3.75 -1.21
C ASP A 36 4.16 3.86 -2.73
N LYS A 37 4.37 2.72 -3.38
CA LYS A 37 4.50 2.63 -4.84
C LYS A 37 3.16 2.85 -5.56
N GLY A 38 2.05 2.60 -4.88
CA GLY A 38 0.70 2.68 -5.41
C GLY A 38 0.06 4.06 -5.27
N HIS A 39 -1.27 4.06 -5.28
CA HIS A 39 -2.08 5.27 -5.22
C HIS A 39 -2.64 5.52 -3.81
N ASP A 40 -3.06 6.76 -3.55
CA ASP A 40 -3.95 7.08 -2.43
C ASP A 40 -5.27 6.30 -2.53
N ILE A 41 -6.00 6.21 -1.42
CA ILE A 41 -7.20 5.38 -1.30
C ILE A 41 -8.30 5.71 -2.32
N TYR A 42 -8.45 6.98 -2.70
CA TYR A 42 -9.50 7.43 -3.63
C TYR A 42 -9.16 7.15 -5.09
N ARG A 43 -7.87 6.97 -5.39
CA ARG A 43 -7.38 6.70 -6.75
C ARG A 43 -7.01 5.23 -6.98
N ARG A 44 -7.14 4.35 -5.97
CA ARG A 44 -6.99 2.90 -6.15
C ARG A 44 -8.09 2.36 -7.05
N ASN A 45 -7.71 1.77 -8.18
CA ASN A 45 -8.65 1.23 -9.16
C ASN A 45 -8.09 -0.04 -9.80
N CYS A 46 -8.89 -1.10 -9.86
CA CYS A 46 -8.57 -2.30 -10.62
C CYS A 46 -9.57 -2.45 -11.77
N PRO A 47 -9.12 -2.40 -13.05
CA PRO A 47 -10.02 -2.51 -14.19
C PRO A 47 -10.71 -3.87 -14.28
N ILE A 48 -10.13 -4.92 -13.68
CA ILE A 48 -10.76 -6.25 -13.55
C ILE A 48 -11.95 -6.19 -12.60
N LEU A 49 -11.80 -5.58 -11.41
CA LEU A 49 -12.92 -5.38 -10.48
C LEU A 49 -14.01 -4.47 -11.07
N GLN A 50 -13.62 -3.53 -11.94
CA GLN A 50 -14.54 -2.68 -12.71
C GLN A 50 -15.13 -3.38 -13.94
N LYS A 51 -14.81 -4.66 -14.18
CA LYS A 51 -15.28 -5.46 -15.33
C LYS A 51 -14.94 -4.85 -16.71
N LYS A 52 -13.87 -4.06 -16.79
CA LYS A 52 -13.41 -3.44 -18.04
C LYS A 52 -12.50 -4.36 -18.86
N ILE A 53 -11.76 -5.23 -18.18
CA ILE A 53 -10.85 -6.22 -18.77
C ILE A 53 -10.88 -7.52 -17.95
N GLU A 54 -10.53 -8.65 -18.57
CA GLU A 54 -10.55 -9.96 -17.91
C GLU A 54 -9.21 -10.36 -17.28
N LYS A 55 -8.10 -9.83 -17.81
CA LYS A 55 -6.74 -10.14 -17.38
C LYS A 55 -5.99 -8.86 -17.06
N CYS A 56 -4.95 -8.96 -16.24
CA CYS A 56 -4.04 -7.84 -16.01
C CYS A 56 -3.52 -7.30 -17.35
N PRO A 57 -3.33 -5.98 -17.47
CA PRO A 57 -2.78 -5.41 -18.70
C PRO A 57 -1.39 -6.01 -18.98
N PRO A 58 -1.02 -6.19 -20.25
CA PRO A 58 0.30 -6.70 -20.63
C PRO A 58 1.43 -5.78 -20.15
N PRO A 59 2.69 -6.23 -20.20
CA PRO A 59 3.86 -5.39 -19.92
C PRO A 59 3.77 -4.03 -20.62
N ALA A 60 4.01 -2.95 -19.89
CA ALA A 60 3.90 -1.59 -20.39
C ALA A 60 4.84 -0.63 -19.63
N GLY A 61 5.40 0.36 -20.35
CA GLY A 61 6.29 1.36 -19.78
C GLY A 61 7.59 0.76 -19.25
N LYS A 62 7.87 0.93 -17.95
CA LYS A 62 9.12 0.48 -17.30
C LYS A 62 9.03 -0.94 -16.70
N LYS A 63 8.15 -1.80 -17.20
CA LYS A 63 7.92 -3.16 -16.64
C LYS A 63 7.89 -4.21 -17.73
N ASP A 64 8.58 -5.32 -17.50
CA ASP A 64 8.63 -6.48 -18.41
C ASP A 64 7.59 -7.57 -18.07
N PHE A 65 6.70 -7.30 -17.11
CA PHE A 65 5.68 -8.24 -16.63
C PHE A 65 4.28 -7.61 -16.65
N ALA A 66 3.24 -8.45 -16.71
CA ALA A 66 1.85 -8.01 -16.73
C ALA A 66 1.44 -7.32 -15.41
N GLY A 67 0.74 -6.19 -15.49
CA GLY A 67 0.25 -5.47 -14.30
C GLY A 67 0.05 -3.97 -14.51
N CYS A 68 -0.76 -3.37 -13.63
CA CYS A 68 -1.09 -1.94 -13.71
C CYS A 68 0.14 -1.05 -13.40
N LEU A 69 0.17 0.15 -13.98
CA LEU A 69 1.13 1.23 -13.66
C LEU A 69 0.47 2.27 -12.74
N PRO A 70 1.22 2.88 -11.79
CA PRO A 70 2.61 2.60 -11.42
C PRO A 70 2.76 1.28 -10.63
N ALA A 71 1.70 0.79 -10.00
CA ALA A 71 1.64 -0.50 -9.31
C ALA A 71 0.24 -1.10 -9.34
N CYS A 72 0.10 -2.37 -8.99
CA CYS A 72 -1.19 -3.02 -8.89
C CYS A 72 -1.98 -2.43 -7.72
N SER A 73 -3.14 -1.80 -7.99
CA SER A 73 -3.98 -1.25 -6.93
C SER A 73 -4.60 -2.31 -6.02
N ILE A 74 -4.55 -3.61 -6.33
CA ILE A 74 -4.99 -4.65 -5.39
C ILE A 74 -3.99 -4.81 -4.25
N THR A 75 -2.70 -4.83 -4.56
CA THR A 75 -1.63 -5.14 -3.57
C THR A 75 -0.85 -3.92 -3.09
N ASN A 76 -0.97 -2.76 -3.75
CA ASN A 76 -0.22 -1.54 -3.47
C ASN A 76 -1.15 -0.32 -3.33
N GLY A 77 -0.66 0.71 -2.67
CA GLY A 77 -1.39 1.93 -2.34
C GLY A 77 -1.80 1.98 -0.88
N PHE A 78 -2.44 3.08 -0.48
CA PHE A 78 -2.90 3.26 0.91
C PHE A 78 -3.86 2.14 1.32
N GLY A 79 -3.57 1.46 2.43
CA GLY A 79 -4.24 0.26 2.92
C GLY A 79 -3.61 -1.07 2.47
N GLY A 80 -2.60 -1.04 1.58
CA GLY A 80 -1.88 -2.22 1.09
C GLY A 80 -2.80 -3.29 0.49
N ALA A 81 -2.39 -4.56 0.57
CA ALA A 81 -3.19 -5.69 0.07
C ALA A 81 -4.51 -5.92 0.85
N GLY A 82 -4.60 -5.42 2.08
CA GLY A 82 -5.80 -5.58 2.91
C GLY A 82 -7.00 -4.74 2.47
N ALA A 83 -6.80 -3.66 1.69
CA ALA A 83 -7.91 -2.76 1.34
C ALA A 83 -8.98 -3.38 0.43
N TYR A 84 -8.62 -4.41 -0.35
CA TYR A 84 -9.55 -5.16 -1.21
C TYR A 84 -9.72 -6.61 -0.74
N SER A 85 -9.38 -6.91 0.52
CA SER A 85 -9.74 -8.18 1.14
C SER A 85 -11.14 -8.11 1.75
N ASP A 86 -11.61 -9.25 2.25
CA ASP A 86 -12.82 -9.34 3.06
C ASP A 86 -12.62 -8.82 4.51
N GLY A 87 -11.44 -8.27 4.82
CA GLY A 87 -11.14 -7.68 6.12
C GLY A 87 -11.09 -8.69 7.27
N LYS A 88 -11.00 -9.99 6.97
CA LYS A 88 -10.92 -11.01 8.02
C LYS A 88 -9.61 -10.89 8.79
N PHE A 89 -9.73 -10.69 10.09
CA PHE A 89 -8.60 -10.72 11.00
C PHE A 89 -8.45 -12.13 11.56
N ASN A 90 -7.34 -12.79 11.23
CA ASN A 90 -7.02 -14.11 11.77
C ASN A 90 -6.56 -13.92 13.23
N ILE A 91 -7.42 -14.22 14.21
CA ILE A 91 -7.12 -14.17 15.65
C ILE A 91 -6.35 -15.43 16.09
N THR A 92 -5.45 -15.92 15.25
CA THR A 92 -4.65 -17.11 15.53
C THR A 92 -3.23 -16.87 15.09
N SER A 93 -2.27 -17.37 15.86
CA SER A 93 -0.85 -17.38 15.50
C SER A 93 -0.48 -18.51 14.53
N GLU A 94 -1.45 -19.33 14.12
CA GLU A 94 -1.24 -20.43 13.17
C GLU A 94 -1.03 -19.95 11.72
N PHE A 95 -1.37 -18.69 11.42
CA PHE A 95 -1.20 -18.10 10.09
C PHE A 95 -0.54 -16.72 10.19
N GLY A 96 0.54 -16.52 9.43
CA GLY A 96 1.35 -15.30 9.43
C GLY A 96 2.84 -15.64 9.47
N GLY A 97 3.68 -14.87 8.75
CA GLY A 97 5.13 -15.07 8.77
C GLY A 97 5.74 -14.78 10.15
N TRP A 98 6.85 -15.47 10.45
CA TRP A 98 7.60 -15.40 11.70
C TRP A 98 8.33 -14.07 11.88
#